data_AF-A0A8H6TSM8-F1
#
_entry.id   AF-A0A8H6TSM8-F1
#
_cell.length_a   1.000
_cell.length_b   1.000
_cell.length_c   1.000
_cell.angle_alpha   90.00
_cell.angle_beta   90.00
_cell.angle_gamma   90.00
#
_symmetry.space_group_name_H-M   'P 1'
#
loop_
_entity.id
_entity.type
_entity.pdbx_description
1 polymer ?
#
loop_
_entity_poly.entity_id
_entity_poly.type
_entity_poly.pdbx_seq_one_letter_code
_entity_poly.pdbx_strand_id
1 'polypeptide(L)'
;MFGYYPRPQPTYSPFSAYAAQQQRARAYELERRRQLELQLQQQELERRRALAQRARASRYFPDGYDEPDEDDEYPFYLSPHQRAVLQARRRQAAFEQAMRQGRPEPMRASASPARAPSPPTKPTTPEPTQIPSSPKQPERPATPSLSNEQLEAAATTIQTAYRVHRSLRTIARLADDFVSLKAGFVQPTTMDYQSPAGVVSVSAPSSITTTEELTPTPAKLAYTPTNVPLHTYTELLSRLLVSLDGVESYGDKRVRDARRSVVRAGSRRFGGMFGLRMCSGSKRNHDSRRSRR
;
A
#
# COMPACT_ATOMS: atom_id res chain seq x y z
N MET A 1 73.67 -28.21 67.31
CA MET A 1 73.51 -26.76 67.11
C MET A 1 72.93 -26.54 65.72
N PHE A 2 71.63 -26.25 65.62
CA PHE A 2 70.99 -25.90 64.34
C PHE A 2 71.09 -24.39 64.13
N GLY A 3 71.90 -23.98 63.15
CA GLY A 3 72.06 -22.59 62.77
C GLY A 3 70.83 -22.07 62.03
N TYR A 4 70.08 -21.18 62.67
CA TYR A 4 69.04 -20.39 62.02
C TYR A 4 69.71 -19.34 61.14
N TYR A 5 69.83 -19.62 59.84
CA TYR A 5 70.08 -18.57 58.86
C TYR A 5 68.75 -17.87 58.54
N PRO A 6 68.61 -16.56 58.81
CA PRO A 6 67.40 -15.84 58.44
C PRO A 6 67.25 -15.85 56.91
N ARG A 7 66.08 -16.29 56.43
CA ARG A 7 65.75 -16.19 55.00
C ARG A 7 65.86 -14.72 54.57
N PRO A 8 66.58 -14.41 53.47
CA PRO A 8 66.62 -13.06 52.94
C PRO A 8 65.19 -12.64 52.60
N GLN A 9 64.76 -11.53 53.18
CA GLN A 9 63.46 -10.95 52.89
C GLN A 9 63.46 -10.52 51.42
N PRO A 10 62.44 -10.89 50.61
CA PRO A 10 62.35 -10.43 49.25
C PRO A 10 62.28 -8.90 49.26
N THR A 11 63.31 -8.26 48.72
CA THR A 11 63.34 -6.80 48.56
C THR A 11 62.27 -6.44 47.53
N TYR A 12 61.11 -6.01 48.01
CA TYR A 12 60.01 -5.58 47.17
C TYR A 12 60.44 -4.30 46.44
N SER A 13 60.93 -4.46 45.22
CA SER A 13 61.21 -3.31 44.36
C SER A 13 59.89 -2.84 43.74
N PRO A 14 59.41 -1.64 44.06
CA PRO A 14 58.16 -1.10 43.52
C PRO A 14 58.17 -0.98 41.99
N PHE A 15 59.36 -0.93 41.38
CA PHE A 15 59.54 -0.97 39.92
C PHE A 15 59.11 -2.30 39.28
N SER A 16 59.24 -3.42 39.99
CA SER A 16 58.85 -4.74 39.46
C SER A 16 57.33 -4.90 39.36
N ALA A 17 56.58 -4.35 40.33
CA ALA A 17 55.12 -4.35 40.33
C ALA A 17 54.56 -3.52 39.17
N TYR A 18 55.18 -2.37 38.87
CA TYR A 18 54.80 -1.52 37.75
C TYR A 18 55.05 -2.19 36.39
N ALA A 19 56.17 -2.88 36.22
CA ALA A 19 56.47 -3.62 35.00
C ALA A 19 55.45 -4.76 34.77
N ALA A 20 55.10 -5.52 35.81
CA ALA A 20 54.08 -6.56 35.74
C ALA A 20 52.68 -5.98 35.41
N GLN A 21 52.34 -4.81 35.94
CA GLN A 21 51.08 -4.12 35.63
C GLN A 21 51.03 -3.65 34.16
N GLN A 22 52.13 -3.11 33.62
CA GLN A 22 52.21 -2.74 32.21
C GLN A 22 52.06 -3.96 31.28
N GLN A 23 52.64 -5.10 31.63
CA GLN A 23 52.50 -6.32 30.86
C GLN A 23 51.04 -6.81 30.82
N ARG A 24 50.32 -6.75 31.95
CA ARG A 24 48.88 -7.07 32.01
C ARG A 24 48.03 -6.11 31.18
N ALA A 25 48.33 -4.82 31.23
CA ALA A 25 47.61 -3.83 30.43
C ALA A 25 47.76 -4.09 28.92
N ARG A 26 48.99 -4.37 28.46
CA ARG A 26 49.26 -4.72 27.05
C ARG A 26 48.58 -6.02 26.63
N ALA A 27 48.57 -7.04 27.50
CA ALA A 27 47.88 -8.29 27.24
C ALA A 27 46.37 -8.08 27.08
N TYR A 28 45.76 -7.26 27.96
CA TYR A 28 44.35 -6.92 27.90
C TYR A 28 43.98 -6.13 26.63
N GLU A 29 44.81 -5.17 26.23
CA GLU A 29 44.60 -4.42 24.97
C GLU A 29 44.66 -5.31 23.73
N LEU A 30 45.61 -6.25 23.69
CA LEU A 30 45.72 -7.23 22.61
C LEU A 30 44.50 -8.13 22.53
N GLU A 31 44.00 -8.59 23.68
CA GLU A 31 42.80 -9.42 23.73
C GLU A 31 41.55 -8.64 23.27
N ARG A 32 41.38 -7.40 23.73
CA ARG A 32 40.31 -6.51 23.26
C ARG A 32 40.37 -6.28 21.75
N ARG A 33 41.58 -6.12 21.20
CA ARG A 33 41.79 -5.94 19.76
C ARG A 33 41.41 -7.19 18.96
N ARG A 34 41.75 -8.38 19.46
CA ARG A 34 41.30 -9.67 18.87
C ARG A 34 39.80 -9.84 18.90
N GLN A 35 39.13 -9.45 19.99
CA GLN A 35 37.67 -9.52 20.07
C GLN A 35 36.99 -8.61 19.04
N LEU A 36 37.49 -7.38 18.87
CA LEU A 36 36.99 -6.46 17.84
C LEU A 36 37.22 -6.99 16.42
N GLU A 37 38.36 -7.59 16.17
CA GLU A 37 38.68 -8.20 14.87
C GLU A 37 37.75 -9.38 14.54
N LEU A 38 37.49 -10.26 15.52
CA LEU A 38 36.51 -11.34 15.38
C LEU A 38 35.10 -10.80 15.11
N GLN A 39 34.71 -9.73 15.78
CA GLN A 39 33.39 -9.11 15.58
C GLN A 39 33.26 -8.50 14.16
N LEU A 40 34.30 -7.82 13.69
CA LEU A 40 34.35 -7.31 12.31
C LEU A 40 34.28 -8.44 11.28
N GLN A 41 35.02 -9.53 11.53
CA GLN A 41 35.03 -10.69 10.64
C GLN A 41 33.66 -11.38 10.56
N GLN A 42 32.94 -11.48 11.69
CA GLN A 42 31.55 -11.97 11.69
C GLN A 42 30.61 -11.06 10.91
N GLN A 43 30.71 -9.74 11.11
CA GLN A 43 29.88 -8.76 10.40
C GLN A 43 30.13 -8.80 8.88
N GLU A 44 31.38 -8.94 8.46
CA GLU A 44 31.74 -9.05 7.05
C GLU A 44 31.20 -10.34 6.43
N LEU A 45 31.29 -11.46 7.14
CA LEU A 45 30.75 -12.75 6.70
C LEU A 45 29.22 -12.69 6.54
N GLU A 46 28.51 -12.04 7.46
CA GLU A 46 27.07 -11.78 7.34
C GLU A 46 26.76 -10.90 6.13
N ARG A 47 27.50 -9.80 5.94
CA ARG A 47 27.31 -8.90 4.80
C ARG A 47 27.54 -9.63 3.47
N ARG A 48 28.53 -10.51 3.41
CA ARG A 48 28.83 -11.36 2.27
C ARG A 48 27.73 -12.40 2.04
N ARG A 49 27.20 -13.04 3.10
CA ARG A 49 26.04 -13.96 3.00
C ARG A 49 24.80 -13.24 2.48
N ALA A 50 24.50 -12.04 2.96
CA ALA A 50 23.37 -11.25 2.52
C ALA A 50 23.48 -10.87 1.03
N LEU A 51 24.67 -10.45 0.58
CA LEU A 51 24.93 -10.18 -0.84
C LEU A 51 24.78 -11.45 -1.69
N ALA A 52 25.29 -12.59 -1.24
CA ALA A 52 25.13 -13.87 -1.94
C ALA A 52 23.66 -14.31 -2.02
N GLN A 53 22.88 -14.13 -0.96
CA GLN A 53 21.44 -14.38 -0.97
C GLN A 53 20.72 -13.46 -1.96
N ARG A 54 21.06 -12.16 -1.99
CA ARG A 54 20.50 -11.21 -2.96
C ARG A 54 20.85 -11.59 -4.41
N ALA A 55 22.08 -11.99 -4.68
CA ALA A 55 22.52 -12.46 -5.99
C ALA A 55 21.83 -13.77 -6.41
N ARG A 56 21.52 -14.65 -5.44
CA ARG A 56 20.75 -15.87 -5.69
C ARG A 56 19.28 -15.55 -5.98
N ALA A 57 18.69 -14.59 -5.26
CA ALA A 57 17.32 -14.13 -5.49
C ALA A 57 17.17 -13.49 -6.88
N SER A 58 18.16 -12.73 -7.34
CA SER A 58 18.14 -12.14 -8.69
C SER A 58 18.29 -13.17 -9.81
N ARG A 59 18.89 -14.35 -9.55
CA ARG A 59 18.96 -15.44 -10.55
C ARG A 59 17.65 -16.21 -10.75
N TYR A 60 16.72 -16.16 -9.80
CA TYR A 60 15.40 -16.82 -9.88
C TYR A 60 14.26 -15.87 -10.30
N PHE A 61 14.58 -14.62 -10.65
CA PHE A 61 13.72 -13.73 -11.42
C PHE A 61 14.38 -13.46 -12.77
N PRO A 62 14.30 -14.40 -13.74
CA PRO A 62 14.67 -14.13 -15.11
C PRO A 62 13.70 -13.09 -15.69
N ASP A 63 14.26 -12.09 -16.36
CA ASP A 63 13.61 -11.07 -17.20
C ASP A 63 12.26 -11.49 -17.79
N GLY A 64 11.18 -10.92 -17.24
CA GLY A 64 9.83 -11.13 -17.79
C GLY A 64 8.76 -10.23 -17.19
N TYR A 65 9.13 -9.13 -16.54
CA TYR A 65 8.16 -8.10 -16.17
C TYR A 65 8.56 -6.80 -16.84
N ASP A 66 7.85 -6.54 -17.94
CA ASP A 66 7.54 -5.25 -18.53
C ASP A 66 8.11 -4.06 -17.76
N GLU A 67 9.05 -3.33 -18.38
CA GLU A 67 9.34 -1.95 -17.99
C GLU A 67 8.01 -1.18 -18.00
N PRO A 68 7.51 -0.71 -16.85
CA PRO A 68 6.31 0.10 -16.82
C PRO A 68 6.60 1.41 -17.53
N ASP A 69 5.76 1.71 -18.53
CA ASP A 69 5.76 2.95 -19.32
C ASP A 69 6.10 4.17 -18.45
N GLU A 70 7.13 4.92 -18.87
CA GLU A 70 7.72 6.12 -18.23
C GLU A 70 6.76 7.30 -17.98
N ASP A 71 5.47 7.19 -18.33
CA ASP A 71 4.53 8.30 -18.29
C ASP A 71 3.58 8.30 -17.07
N ASP A 72 3.59 7.22 -16.25
CA ASP A 72 2.92 7.27 -14.95
C ASP A 72 3.91 7.83 -13.93
N GLU A 73 3.87 9.16 -13.78
CA GLU A 73 4.42 9.93 -12.66
C GLU A 73 3.91 9.35 -11.32
N TYR A 74 4.56 8.27 -10.89
CA TYR A 74 4.20 7.47 -9.73
C TYR A 74 5.02 7.97 -8.53
N PRO A 75 4.39 8.50 -7.46
CA PRO A 75 5.10 8.99 -6.29
C PRO A 75 5.62 7.84 -5.37
N PHE A 76 6.03 6.71 -5.94
CA PHE A 76 6.42 5.50 -5.19
C PHE A 76 7.79 4.91 -5.55
N TYR A 77 8.61 5.62 -6.32
CA TYR A 77 10.04 5.33 -6.42
C TYR A 77 10.80 6.14 -5.38
N LEU A 78 10.62 5.81 -4.10
CA LEU A 78 11.66 6.15 -3.15
C LEU A 78 12.94 5.43 -3.59
N SER A 79 13.96 6.21 -3.94
CA SER A 79 15.25 5.68 -4.36
C SER A 79 15.77 4.65 -3.33
N PRO A 80 16.59 3.67 -3.72
CA PRO A 80 17.18 2.72 -2.77
C PRO A 80 17.82 3.43 -1.56
N HIS A 81 18.34 4.63 -1.76
CA HIS A 81 18.86 5.47 -0.70
C HIS A 81 17.76 6.01 0.25
N GLN A 82 16.66 6.54 -0.29
CA GLN A 82 15.51 7.00 0.51
C GLN A 82 14.85 5.87 1.30
N ARG A 83 14.78 4.65 0.73
CA ARG A 83 14.35 3.45 1.47
C ARG A 83 15.29 3.12 2.62
N ALA A 84 16.60 3.20 2.42
CA ALA A 84 17.59 2.99 3.48
C ALA A 84 17.46 4.03 4.62
N VAL A 85 17.19 5.30 4.28
CA VAL A 85 16.97 6.38 5.26
C VAL A 85 15.70 6.14 6.09
N LEU A 86 14.58 5.77 5.44
CA LEU A 86 13.35 5.42 6.17
C LEU A 86 13.54 4.20 7.08
N GLN A 87 14.26 3.19 6.61
CA GLN A 87 14.53 1.98 7.38
C GLN A 87 15.47 2.27 8.58
N ALA A 88 16.46 3.15 8.40
CA ALA A 88 17.32 3.64 9.49
C ALA A 88 16.51 4.43 10.53
N ARG A 89 15.58 5.29 10.08
CA ARG A 89 14.70 6.05 10.97
C ARG A 89 13.75 5.14 11.76
N ARG A 90 13.21 4.08 11.13
CA ARG A 90 12.38 3.07 11.80
C ARG A 90 13.15 2.29 12.86
N ARG A 91 14.43 1.98 12.60
CA ARG A 91 15.34 1.33 13.58
C ARG A 91 15.66 2.24 14.76
N GLN A 92 15.92 3.53 14.54
CA GLN A 92 16.14 4.49 15.62
C GLN A 92 14.92 4.62 16.52
N ALA A 93 13.71 4.74 15.95
CA ALA A 93 12.48 4.82 16.72
C ALA A 93 12.22 3.54 17.55
N ALA A 94 12.49 2.36 17.00
CA ALA A 94 12.36 1.10 17.73
C ALA A 94 13.37 0.99 18.89
N PHE A 95 14.61 1.44 18.67
CA PHE A 95 15.63 1.48 19.71
C PHE A 95 15.27 2.47 20.84
N GLU A 96 14.74 3.63 20.49
CA GLU A 96 14.27 4.64 21.45
C GLU A 96 13.06 4.13 22.27
N GLN A 97 12.14 3.39 21.65
CA GLN A 97 11.04 2.73 22.36
C GLN A 97 11.54 1.64 23.32
N ALA A 98 12.51 0.81 22.90
CA ALA A 98 13.10 -0.21 23.75
C ALA A 98 13.81 0.41 24.97
N MET A 99 14.52 1.53 24.77
CA MET A 99 15.15 2.30 25.85
C MET A 99 14.12 2.92 26.81
N ARG A 100 12.96 3.37 26.31
CA ARG A 100 11.88 3.87 27.16
C ARG A 100 11.24 2.77 27.99
N GLN A 101 11.06 1.57 27.43
CA GLN A 101 10.46 0.44 28.15
C GLN A 101 11.42 -0.21 29.17
N GLY A 102 12.73 -0.06 28.98
CA GLY A 102 13.76 -0.52 29.93
C GLY A 102 13.93 0.39 31.17
N ARG A 103 13.22 1.52 31.25
CA ARG A 103 13.23 2.37 32.44
C ARG A 103 12.10 1.92 33.37
N PRO A 104 12.37 1.37 34.56
CA PRO A 104 11.33 0.99 35.51
C PRO A 104 10.53 2.23 35.89
N GLU A 105 9.30 2.31 35.40
CA GLU A 105 8.32 3.32 35.78
C GLU A 105 8.09 3.24 37.31
N PRO A 106 8.29 4.33 38.08
CA PRO A 106 7.87 4.36 39.46
C PRO A 106 6.34 4.29 39.49
N MET A 107 5.83 3.26 40.18
CA MET A 107 4.40 2.99 40.39
C MET A 107 3.64 4.26 40.74
N ARG A 108 2.88 4.82 39.78
CA ARG A 108 1.98 5.94 40.02
C ARG A 108 0.58 5.39 40.25
N ALA A 109 0.12 5.54 41.49
CA ALA A 109 -1.14 5.08 41.99
C ALA A 109 -2.35 5.62 41.19
N SER A 110 -3.24 4.69 40.89
CA SER A 110 -4.71 4.77 40.82
C SER A 110 -5.36 6.14 41.06
N ALA A 111 -6.13 6.61 40.06
CA ALA A 111 -7.35 7.37 40.28
C ALA A 111 -8.32 7.15 39.10
N SER A 112 -9.34 6.31 39.34
CA SER A 112 -10.49 6.16 38.46
C SER A 112 -11.48 7.30 38.69
N PRO A 113 -12.12 7.84 37.64
CA PRO A 113 -13.43 8.44 37.78
C PRO A 113 -14.50 7.54 37.15
N ALA A 114 -15.42 7.14 38.01
CA ALA A 114 -16.71 6.59 37.64
C ALA A 114 -17.51 7.57 36.74
N ARG A 115 -18.41 7.02 35.92
CA ARG A 115 -19.87 7.29 35.96
C ARG A 115 -20.51 7.18 34.57
N ALA A 116 -21.38 6.17 34.45
CA ALA A 116 -22.37 6.01 33.38
C ALA A 116 -23.59 6.91 33.61
N PRO A 117 -24.45 7.08 32.58
CA PRO A 117 -25.84 6.71 32.78
C PRO A 117 -26.46 5.89 31.63
N SER A 118 -27.25 4.90 32.02
CA SER A 118 -28.13 4.04 31.21
C SER A 118 -29.33 4.82 30.65
N PRO A 119 -30.03 4.29 29.61
CA PRO A 119 -31.49 4.08 29.71
C PRO A 119 -31.96 2.79 28.95
N PRO A 120 -33.27 2.42 28.85
CA PRO A 120 -33.75 1.17 29.43
C PRO A 120 -34.51 0.21 28.47
N THR A 121 -34.93 -0.92 29.05
CA THR A 121 -36.13 -1.74 28.75
C THR A 121 -36.17 -2.72 27.57
N LYS A 122 -36.01 -3.98 27.97
CA LYS A 122 -36.49 -5.30 27.48
C LYS A 122 -37.74 -5.30 26.56
N PRO A 123 -37.86 -6.34 25.72
CA PRO A 123 -38.93 -7.33 26.00
C PRO A 123 -38.48 -8.80 25.94
N THR A 124 -39.00 -9.54 26.91
CA THR A 124 -39.51 -10.93 26.90
C THR A 124 -38.78 -11.98 26.06
N THR A 125 -37.94 -12.75 26.74
CA THR A 125 -37.39 -14.04 26.27
C THR A 125 -38.38 -15.17 26.56
N PRO A 126 -38.74 -16.03 25.58
CA PRO A 126 -39.51 -17.24 25.83
C PRO A 126 -38.69 -18.30 26.57
N GLU A 127 -39.43 -19.05 27.38
CA GLU A 127 -39.06 -20.15 28.26
C GLU A 127 -38.13 -21.20 27.61
N PRO A 128 -37.12 -21.72 28.34
CA PRO A 128 -36.17 -22.68 27.79
C PRO A 128 -36.80 -24.08 27.73
N THR A 129 -37.17 -24.51 26.53
CA THR A 129 -37.45 -25.92 26.22
C THR A 129 -36.22 -26.76 26.60
N GLN A 130 -36.42 -27.68 27.53
CA GLN A 130 -35.40 -28.63 27.97
C GLN A 130 -34.91 -29.47 26.78
N ILE A 131 -33.69 -29.23 26.35
CA ILE A 131 -33.04 -29.99 25.28
C ILE A 131 -32.60 -31.34 25.88
N PRO A 132 -33.01 -32.48 25.31
CA PRO A 132 -32.63 -33.80 25.80
C PRO A 132 -31.11 -34.00 25.72
N SER A 133 -30.58 -34.68 26.74
CA SER A 133 -29.16 -34.99 26.94
C SER A 133 -28.56 -35.60 25.67
N SER A 134 -27.72 -34.83 24.99
CA SER A 134 -27.11 -35.22 23.73
C SER A 134 -26.04 -36.31 23.98
N PRO A 135 -25.99 -37.38 23.17
CA PRO A 135 -25.08 -38.50 23.35
C PRO A 135 -23.62 -38.07 23.24
N LYS A 136 -22.81 -38.66 24.12
CA LYS A 136 -21.36 -38.51 24.30
C LYS A 136 -20.64 -38.39 22.93
N GLN A 137 -20.34 -37.16 22.53
CA GLN A 137 -19.70 -36.87 21.25
C GLN A 137 -18.27 -37.42 21.26
N PRO A 138 -17.84 -38.20 20.25
CA PRO A 138 -16.49 -38.75 20.18
C PRO A 138 -15.46 -37.62 20.21
N GLU A 139 -14.41 -37.80 21.01
CA GLU A 139 -13.33 -36.84 21.23
C GLU A 139 -12.78 -36.34 19.89
N ARG A 140 -13.10 -35.09 19.56
CA ARG A 140 -12.63 -34.45 18.34
C ARG A 140 -11.11 -34.29 18.47
N PRO A 141 -10.31 -34.76 17.49
CA PRO A 141 -8.86 -34.65 17.57
C PRO A 141 -8.46 -33.19 17.80
N ALA A 142 -7.55 -32.97 18.75
CA ALA A 142 -7.12 -31.64 19.17
C ALA A 142 -6.67 -30.84 17.94
N THR A 143 -7.41 -29.79 17.59
CA THR A 143 -7.03 -28.88 16.52
C THR A 143 -5.71 -28.21 16.89
N PRO A 144 -4.70 -28.22 15.99
CA PRO A 144 -3.43 -27.58 16.26
C PRO A 144 -3.66 -26.08 16.53
N SER A 145 -3.20 -25.59 17.68
CA SER A 145 -3.27 -24.17 18.01
C SER A 145 -2.36 -23.38 17.07
N LEU A 146 -2.95 -22.61 16.16
CA LEU A 146 -2.21 -21.67 15.31
C LEU A 146 -1.53 -20.60 16.18
N SER A 147 -0.35 -20.15 15.79
CA SER A 147 0.35 -19.07 16.50
C SER A 147 -0.37 -17.74 16.29
N ASN A 148 -0.24 -16.81 17.25
CA ASN A 148 -0.86 -15.47 17.14
C ASN A 148 -0.44 -14.73 15.86
N GLU A 149 0.82 -14.87 15.44
CA GLU A 149 1.34 -14.28 14.19
C GLU A 149 0.62 -14.83 12.94
N GLN A 150 0.32 -16.14 12.92
CA GLN A 150 -0.44 -16.75 11.83
C GLN A 150 -1.89 -16.25 11.80
N LEU A 151 -2.50 -16.03 12.97
CA LEU A 151 -3.85 -15.47 13.06
C LEU A 151 -3.90 -14.03 12.54
N GLU A 152 -2.91 -13.19 12.88
CA GLU A 152 -2.82 -11.82 12.37
C GLU A 152 -2.60 -11.78 10.85
N ALA A 153 -1.71 -12.62 10.33
CA ALA A 153 -1.48 -12.76 8.90
C ALA A 153 -2.75 -13.23 8.14
N ALA A 154 -3.47 -14.20 8.69
CA ALA A 154 -4.74 -14.66 8.13
C ALA A 154 -5.80 -13.55 8.17
N ALA A 155 -5.92 -12.84 9.29
CA ALA A 155 -6.88 -11.74 9.44
C ALA A 155 -6.63 -10.62 8.42
N THR A 156 -5.38 -10.23 8.21
CA THR A 156 -5.04 -9.22 7.20
C THR A 156 -5.39 -9.68 5.79
N THR A 157 -5.14 -10.94 5.45
CA THR A 157 -5.47 -11.54 4.14
C THR A 157 -6.98 -11.57 3.90
N ILE A 158 -7.77 -11.93 4.91
CA ILE A 158 -9.23 -11.96 4.81
C ILE A 158 -9.77 -10.53 4.63
N GLN A 159 -9.24 -9.56 5.38
CA GLN A 159 -9.65 -8.16 5.27
C GLN A 159 -9.32 -7.57 3.90
N THR A 160 -8.13 -7.83 3.35
CA THR A 160 -7.75 -7.35 2.01
C THR A 160 -8.64 -7.98 0.93
N ALA A 161 -8.89 -9.28 1.00
CA ALA A 161 -9.80 -9.98 0.08
C ALA A 161 -11.22 -9.38 0.12
N TYR A 162 -11.76 -9.12 1.31
CA TYR A 162 -13.08 -8.50 1.46
C TYR A 162 -13.12 -7.08 0.87
N ARG A 163 -12.08 -6.28 1.10
CA ARG A 163 -11.97 -4.92 0.54
C ARG A 163 -11.93 -4.93 -0.99
N VAL A 164 -11.11 -5.81 -1.58
CA VAL A 164 -11.05 -6.00 -3.04
C VAL A 164 -12.41 -6.41 -3.60
N HIS A 165 -13.06 -7.39 -2.98
CA HIS A 165 -14.38 -7.85 -3.41
C HIS A 165 -15.42 -6.72 -3.36
N ARG A 166 -15.42 -5.92 -2.29
CA ARG A 166 -16.28 -4.73 -2.17
C ARG A 166 -16.01 -3.74 -3.29
N SER A 167 -14.75 -3.44 -3.60
CA SER A 167 -14.39 -2.53 -4.70
C SER A 167 -14.90 -3.03 -6.04
N LEU A 168 -14.72 -4.32 -6.36
CA LEU A 168 -15.22 -4.92 -7.60
C LEU A 168 -16.74 -4.85 -7.71
N ARG A 169 -17.45 -5.11 -6.61
CA ARG A 169 -18.92 -5.01 -6.56
C ARG A 169 -19.39 -3.57 -6.80
N THR A 170 -18.70 -2.58 -6.21
CA THR A 170 -19.00 -1.17 -6.46
C THR A 170 -18.77 -0.78 -7.91
N ILE A 171 -17.66 -1.22 -8.52
CA ILE A 171 -17.37 -0.97 -9.95
C ILE A 171 -18.44 -1.59 -10.84
N ALA A 172 -18.86 -2.83 -10.56
CA ALA A 172 -19.92 -3.49 -11.32
C ALA A 172 -21.22 -2.68 -11.28
N ARG A 173 -21.64 -2.24 -10.09
CA ARG A 173 -22.81 -1.38 -9.93
C ARG A 173 -22.68 -0.06 -10.71
N LEU A 174 -21.54 0.62 -10.63
CA LEU A 174 -21.29 1.86 -11.37
C LEU A 174 -21.33 1.62 -12.89
N ALA A 175 -20.90 0.44 -13.36
CA ALA A 175 -21.02 0.07 -14.76
C ALA A 175 -22.50 -0.10 -15.19
N ASP A 176 -23.32 -0.73 -14.35
CA ASP A 176 -24.77 -0.87 -14.60
C ASP A 176 -25.48 0.48 -14.60
N ASP A 177 -25.11 1.38 -13.68
CA ASP A 177 -25.60 2.76 -13.64
C ASP A 177 -25.24 3.51 -14.94
N PHE A 178 -24.02 3.28 -15.47
CA PHE A 178 -23.58 3.86 -16.74
C PHE A 178 -24.41 3.35 -17.93
N VAL A 179 -24.71 2.05 -17.96
CA VAL A 179 -25.56 1.45 -19.01
C VAL A 179 -26.98 1.99 -18.92
N SER A 180 -27.52 2.14 -17.71
CA SER A 180 -28.87 2.65 -17.46
C SER A 180 -29.01 4.13 -17.81
N LEU A 181 -28.06 4.97 -17.37
CA LEU A 181 -27.98 6.39 -17.72
C LEU A 181 -28.01 6.59 -19.24
N LYS A 182 -27.26 5.75 -19.94
CA LYS A 182 -27.16 5.79 -21.39
C LYS A 182 -28.44 5.34 -22.08
N ALA A 183 -29.05 4.26 -21.60
CA ALA A 183 -30.29 3.75 -22.18
C ALA A 183 -31.45 4.75 -22.03
N GLY A 184 -31.45 5.54 -20.96
CA GLY A 184 -32.44 6.59 -20.73
C GLY A 184 -32.16 7.92 -21.43
N PHE A 185 -30.98 8.11 -22.02
CA PHE A 185 -30.61 9.39 -22.64
C PHE A 185 -31.20 9.50 -24.06
N VAL A 186 -32.01 10.54 -24.28
CA VAL A 186 -32.53 10.93 -25.59
C VAL A 186 -31.85 12.21 -26.04
N GLN A 187 -31.16 12.16 -27.17
CA GLN A 187 -30.48 13.34 -27.71
C GLN A 187 -31.49 14.36 -28.25
N PRO A 188 -31.41 15.65 -27.84
CA PRO A 188 -32.26 16.69 -28.41
C PRO A 188 -32.00 16.88 -29.90
N THR A 189 -33.06 17.12 -30.68
CA THR A 189 -32.98 17.42 -32.12
C THR A 189 -32.43 18.81 -32.40
N THR A 190 -32.51 19.72 -31.44
CA THR A 190 -32.03 21.10 -31.52
C THR A 190 -31.17 21.41 -30.30
N MET A 191 -30.00 22.02 -30.50
CA MET A 191 -29.11 22.46 -29.43
C MET A 191 -28.91 23.96 -29.49
N ASP A 192 -29.06 24.61 -28.32
CA ASP A 192 -28.87 26.06 -28.20
C ASP A 192 -27.43 26.38 -27.76
N TYR A 193 -26.72 27.20 -28.51
CA TYR A 193 -25.36 27.63 -28.18
C TYR A 193 -25.32 29.08 -27.75
N GLN A 194 -24.50 29.38 -26.75
CA GLN A 194 -24.23 30.73 -26.30
C GLN A 194 -23.15 31.37 -27.17
N SER A 195 -23.52 32.42 -27.88
CA SER A 195 -22.64 33.29 -28.68
C SER A 195 -22.59 34.68 -28.04
N PRO A 196 -21.51 35.47 -28.24
CA PRO A 196 -21.49 36.88 -27.84
C PRO A 196 -22.65 37.70 -28.44
N ALA A 197 -23.23 37.27 -29.58
CA ALA A 197 -24.38 37.92 -30.21
C ALA A 197 -25.75 37.46 -29.68
N GLY A 198 -25.80 36.47 -28.77
CA GLY A 198 -27.04 35.89 -28.27
C GLY A 198 -27.06 34.36 -28.30
N VAL A 199 -28.24 33.75 -28.20
CA VAL A 199 -28.41 32.30 -28.26
C VAL A 199 -28.70 31.88 -29.72
N VAL A 200 -27.90 30.94 -30.24
CA VAL A 200 -28.06 30.41 -31.61
C VAL A 200 -28.50 28.95 -31.51
N SER A 201 -29.68 28.64 -32.02
CA SER A 201 -30.19 27.27 -32.09
C SER A 201 -29.68 26.58 -33.35
N VAL A 202 -29.03 25.43 -33.19
CA VAL A 202 -28.52 24.61 -34.30
C VAL A 202 -29.27 23.28 -34.28
N SER A 203 -29.81 22.88 -35.43
CA SER A 203 -30.39 21.55 -35.60
C SER A 203 -29.28 20.50 -35.55
N ALA A 204 -29.40 19.49 -34.70
CA ALA A 204 -28.40 18.45 -34.54
C ALA A 204 -28.27 17.66 -35.86
N PRO A 205 -27.13 17.74 -36.57
CA PRO A 205 -26.96 17.01 -37.82
C PRO A 205 -26.95 15.50 -37.53
N SER A 206 -27.81 14.75 -38.23
CA SER A 206 -27.92 13.29 -38.06
C SER A 206 -26.67 12.51 -38.51
N SER A 207 -25.70 13.16 -39.14
CA SER A 207 -24.41 12.59 -39.52
C SER A 207 -23.42 13.73 -39.78
N ILE A 208 -22.46 13.93 -38.88
CA ILE A 208 -21.41 14.93 -39.06
C ILE A 208 -20.34 14.30 -39.96
N THR A 209 -20.40 14.54 -41.27
CA THR A 209 -19.23 14.37 -42.14
C THR A 209 -18.26 15.50 -41.82
N THR A 210 -17.10 15.13 -41.30
CA THR A 210 -16.02 16.00 -40.86
C THR A 210 -15.53 16.87 -42.01
N THR A 211 -15.99 18.11 -42.10
CA THR A 211 -15.31 19.14 -42.90
C THR A 211 -14.38 19.87 -41.93
N GLU A 212 -13.09 19.61 -42.10
CA GLU A 212 -12.00 20.25 -41.38
C GLU A 212 -12.01 21.77 -41.61
N GLU A 213 -11.36 22.50 -40.70
CA GLU A 213 -10.89 23.87 -40.92
C GLU A 213 -11.91 24.99 -40.69
N LEU A 214 -12.19 25.30 -39.41
CA LEU A 214 -12.39 26.67 -38.92
C LEU A 214 -12.09 26.71 -37.42
N THR A 215 -11.16 27.59 -37.06
CA THR A 215 -10.59 27.80 -35.71
C THR A 215 -11.64 27.80 -34.60
N PRO A 216 -11.58 26.89 -33.58
CA PRO A 216 -12.73 26.64 -32.72
C PRO A 216 -12.52 27.25 -31.34
N THR A 217 -13.08 28.43 -31.08
CA THR A 217 -13.54 28.67 -29.71
C THR A 217 -14.70 27.71 -29.48
N PRO A 218 -14.64 26.80 -28.48
CA PRO A 218 -15.71 25.85 -28.25
C PRO A 218 -16.97 26.64 -27.86
N ALA A 219 -17.94 26.72 -28.77
CA ALA A 219 -19.22 27.36 -28.50
C ALA A 219 -19.84 26.69 -27.28
N LYS A 220 -20.05 27.45 -26.21
CA LYS A 220 -20.58 26.93 -24.95
C LYS A 220 -22.06 26.64 -25.12
N LEU A 221 -22.52 25.45 -24.72
CA LEU A 221 -23.95 25.14 -24.67
C LEU A 221 -24.67 26.14 -23.75
N ALA A 222 -25.75 26.75 -24.24
CA ALA A 222 -26.56 27.66 -23.45
C ALA A 222 -27.34 26.88 -22.38
N TYR A 223 -27.62 27.53 -21.24
CA TYR A 223 -28.47 26.98 -20.19
C TYR A 223 -29.95 27.27 -20.49
N THR A 224 -30.47 26.67 -21.56
CA THR A 224 -31.88 26.74 -21.96
C THR A 224 -32.63 25.47 -21.57
N PRO A 225 -33.97 25.51 -21.41
CA PRO A 225 -34.80 24.33 -21.14
C PRO A 225 -34.58 23.19 -22.16
N THR A 226 -34.35 23.53 -23.43
CA THR A 226 -34.04 22.59 -24.53
C THR A 226 -32.80 21.75 -24.25
N ASN A 227 -31.78 22.36 -23.64
CA ASN A 227 -30.49 21.72 -23.35
C ASN A 227 -30.43 21.06 -21.97
N VAL A 228 -31.48 21.17 -21.14
CA VAL A 228 -31.49 20.58 -19.78
C VAL A 228 -31.18 19.08 -19.79
N PRO A 229 -31.73 18.24 -20.70
CA PRO A 229 -31.40 16.82 -20.76
C PRO A 229 -29.91 16.55 -21.04
N LEU A 230 -29.25 17.43 -21.80
CA LEU A 230 -27.81 17.32 -22.07
C LEU A 230 -26.98 17.68 -20.84
N HIS A 231 -27.29 18.81 -20.19
CA HIS A 231 -26.58 19.25 -18.98
C HIS A 231 -26.73 18.26 -17.83
N THR A 232 -27.93 17.71 -17.64
CA THR A 232 -28.18 16.69 -16.62
C THR A 232 -27.40 15.41 -16.92
N TYR A 233 -27.39 14.95 -18.17
CA TYR A 233 -26.61 13.78 -18.57
C TYR A 233 -25.10 13.98 -18.36
N THR A 234 -24.55 15.14 -18.74
CA THR A 234 -23.11 15.44 -18.56
C THR A 234 -22.74 15.54 -17.09
N GLU A 235 -23.58 16.15 -16.26
CA GLU A 235 -23.38 16.22 -14.81
C GLU A 235 -23.40 14.82 -14.17
N LEU A 236 -24.40 14.00 -14.49
CA LEU A 236 -24.51 12.63 -13.97
C LEU A 236 -23.34 11.75 -14.41
N LEU A 237 -22.91 11.88 -15.66
CA LEU A 237 -21.72 11.21 -16.19
C LEU A 237 -20.46 11.63 -15.42
N SER A 238 -20.27 12.94 -15.19
CA SER A 238 -19.14 13.46 -14.42
C SER A 238 -19.14 12.90 -12.99
N ARG A 239 -20.30 12.87 -12.31
CA ARG A 239 -20.45 12.27 -10.98
C ARG A 239 -20.09 10.79 -10.96
N LEU A 240 -20.50 10.02 -11.98
CA LEU A 240 -20.15 8.60 -12.10
C LEU A 240 -18.64 8.40 -12.29
N LEU A 241 -17.98 9.22 -13.12
CA LEU A 241 -16.53 9.13 -13.33
C LEU A 241 -15.75 9.46 -12.04
N VAL A 242 -16.12 10.54 -11.35
CA VAL A 242 -15.52 10.89 -10.04
C VAL A 242 -15.73 9.76 -9.03
N SER A 243 -16.93 9.18 -8.99
CA SER A 243 -17.24 8.05 -8.10
C SER A 243 -16.41 6.81 -8.41
N LEU A 244 -16.15 6.57 -9.70
CA LEU A 244 -15.35 5.44 -10.18
C LEU A 244 -13.86 5.62 -9.86
N ASP A 245 -13.33 6.84 -9.99
CA ASP A 245 -11.95 7.17 -9.62
C ASP A 245 -11.71 7.06 -8.11
N GLY A 246 -12.73 7.37 -7.31
CA GLY A 246 -12.72 7.21 -5.86
C GLY A 246 -12.68 5.76 -5.37
N VAL A 247 -12.87 4.75 -6.24
CA VAL A 247 -12.80 3.34 -5.82
C VAL A 247 -11.35 2.91 -5.60
N GLU A 248 -11.03 2.57 -4.35
CA GLU A 248 -9.70 2.09 -3.95
C GLU A 248 -9.40 0.70 -4.52
N SER A 249 -8.19 0.53 -5.08
CA SER A 249 -7.75 -0.75 -5.66
C SER A 249 -7.05 -1.68 -4.68
N TYR A 250 -6.57 -1.17 -3.55
CA TYR A 250 -5.74 -1.91 -2.57
C TYR A 250 -4.55 -2.66 -3.20
N GLY A 251 -4.02 -2.16 -4.32
CA GLY A 251 -2.94 -2.78 -5.07
C GLY A 251 -3.38 -3.91 -6.03
N ASP A 252 -4.65 -4.32 -6.01
CA ASP A 252 -5.15 -5.38 -6.89
C ASP A 252 -5.25 -4.89 -8.35
N LYS A 253 -4.59 -5.63 -9.25
CA LYS A 253 -4.57 -5.34 -10.69
C LYS A 253 -5.97 -5.45 -11.31
N ARG A 254 -6.79 -6.42 -10.87
CA ARG A 254 -8.14 -6.66 -11.41
C ARG A 254 -9.06 -5.48 -11.17
N VAL A 255 -8.96 -4.83 -10.01
CA VAL A 255 -9.74 -3.63 -9.69
C VAL A 255 -9.35 -2.47 -10.60
N ARG A 256 -8.05 -2.26 -10.83
CA ARG A 256 -7.54 -1.22 -11.74
C ARG A 256 -7.97 -1.47 -13.19
N ASP A 257 -7.89 -2.71 -13.66
CA ASP A 257 -8.29 -3.10 -15.01
C ASP A 257 -9.80 -2.95 -15.22
N ALA A 258 -10.61 -3.37 -14.24
CA ALA A 258 -12.06 -3.19 -14.27
C ALA A 258 -12.44 -1.70 -14.34
N ARG A 259 -11.81 -0.86 -13.51
CA ARG A 259 -12.00 0.60 -13.55
C ARG A 259 -11.67 1.19 -14.92
N ARG A 260 -10.49 0.88 -15.47
CA ARG A 260 -10.05 1.35 -16.78
C ARG A 260 -10.99 0.90 -17.90
N SER A 261 -11.52 -0.32 -17.81
CA SER A 261 -12.49 -0.85 -18.77
C SER A 261 -13.77 -0.03 -18.80
N VAL A 262 -14.34 0.30 -17.63
CA VAL A 262 -15.56 1.12 -17.52
C VAL A 262 -15.32 2.53 -18.06
N VAL A 263 -14.22 3.20 -17.68
CA VAL A 263 -13.86 4.53 -18.23
C VAL A 263 -13.76 4.48 -19.75
N ARG A 264 -13.02 3.49 -20.29
CA ARG A 264 -12.83 3.33 -21.75
C ARG A 264 -14.15 3.09 -22.48
N ALA A 265 -15.04 2.29 -21.90
CA ALA A 265 -16.36 2.03 -22.46
C ALA A 265 -17.23 3.30 -22.49
N GLY A 266 -17.12 4.14 -21.47
CA GLY A 266 -17.77 5.45 -21.40
C GLY A 266 -17.22 6.45 -22.42
N SER A 267 -15.90 6.63 -22.44
CA SER A 267 -15.22 7.61 -23.30
C SER A 267 -15.39 7.31 -24.79
N ARG A 268 -15.34 6.04 -25.22
CA ARG A 268 -15.50 5.69 -26.65
C ARG A 268 -16.82 6.16 -27.24
N ARG A 269 -17.91 6.10 -26.48
CA ARG A 269 -19.24 6.52 -26.95
C ARG A 269 -19.43 8.01 -26.86
N PHE A 270 -18.91 8.67 -25.82
CA PHE A 270 -18.95 10.12 -25.73
C PHE A 270 -18.13 10.79 -26.85
N GLY A 271 -16.93 10.29 -27.11
CA GLY A 271 -16.10 10.76 -28.23
C GLY A 271 -16.70 10.49 -29.60
N GLY A 272 -17.47 9.40 -29.75
CA GLY A 272 -18.23 9.13 -30.98
C GLY A 272 -19.44 10.04 -31.19
N MET A 273 -20.14 10.41 -30.11
CA MET A 273 -21.35 11.24 -30.16
C MET A 273 -21.04 12.74 -30.31
N PHE A 274 -19.90 13.19 -29.77
CA PHE A 274 -19.45 14.58 -29.84
C PHE A 274 -18.25 14.79 -30.79
N GLY A 275 -17.89 13.80 -31.60
CA GLY A 275 -16.77 13.91 -32.56
C GLY A 275 -15.38 14.11 -31.94
N LEU A 276 -15.26 14.10 -30.61
CA LEU A 276 -13.97 14.17 -29.91
C LEU A 276 -13.27 12.80 -29.97
N ARG A 277 -12.56 12.54 -31.08
CA ARG A 277 -11.48 11.56 -31.08
C ARG A 277 -10.40 12.04 -30.09
N MET A 278 -10.51 11.63 -28.83
CA MET A 278 -9.35 11.57 -27.96
C MET A 278 -8.35 10.62 -28.64
N CYS A 279 -7.23 11.16 -29.13
CA CYS A 279 -6.12 10.42 -29.71
C CYS A 279 -5.59 9.40 -28.69
N SER A 280 -6.24 8.24 -28.59
CA SER A 280 -5.68 7.10 -27.90
C SER A 280 -4.48 6.66 -28.71
N GLY A 281 -3.28 7.04 -28.26
CA GLY A 281 -2.00 6.69 -28.83
C GLY A 281 -1.95 5.18 -29.09
N SER A 282 -2.17 4.83 -30.35
CA SER A 282 -2.02 3.47 -30.84
C SER A 282 -0.52 3.19 -30.89
N LYS A 283 0.07 2.77 -29.76
CA LYS A 283 1.40 2.18 -29.70
C LYS A 283 1.36 0.92 -30.59
N ARG A 284 1.76 1.09 -31.84
CA ARG A 284 2.05 0.00 -32.78
C ARG A 284 3.23 -0.74 -32.19
N ASN A 285 2.98 -1.99 -31.78
CA ASN A 285 3.99 -2.96 -31.38
C ASN A 285 5.13 -2.97 -32.40
N HIS A 286 6.28 -2.42 -32.00
CA HIS A 286 7.49 -2.42 -32.79
C HIS A 286 8.41 -3.56 -32.30
N ASP A 287 7.86 -4.77 -32.12
CA ASP A 287 8.63 -5.89 -31.56
C ASP A 287 8.65 -7.10 -32.49
N SER A 288 9.32 -6.93 -33.62
CA SER A 288 9.63 -8.01 -34.55
C SER A 288 10.84 -7.65 -35.40
N ARG A 289 12.04 -7.60 -34.78
CA ARG A 289 13.33 -7.60 -35.51
C ARG A 289 14.57 -7.76 -34.60
N ARG A 290 14.60 -8.77 -33.73
CA ARG A 290 15.89 -9.18 -33.11
C ARG A 290 15.94 -10.66 -32.75
N SER A 291 15.76 -11.51 -33.75
CA SER A 291 16.26 -12.89 -33.71
C SER A 291 16.92 -13.20 -35.03
N ARG A 292 18.25 -13.05 -35.06
CA ARG A 292 19.23 -13.66 -35.97
C ARG A 292 20.59 -12.99 -35.74
N ARG A 293 21.37 -13.56 -34.82
CA ARG A 293 22.83 -13.71 -34.92
C ARG A 293 23.31 -14.60 -33.78
#